data_AF-X8GWR1-F1
#
_entry.id   AF-X8GWR1-F1
#
_cell.length_a   1.000
_cell.length_b   1.000
_cell.length_c   1.000
_cell.angle_alpha   90.00
_cell.angle_beta   90.00
_cell.angle_gamma   90.00
#
_symmetry.space_group_name_H-M   'P 1'
#
loop_
_entity.id
_entity.type
_entity.pdbx_description
1 polymer ?
#
loop_
_entity_poly.entity_id
_entity_poly.type
_entity_poly.pdbx_seq_one_letter_code
_entity_poly.pdbx_strand_id
1 'polypeptide(L)'
;MLNKYENLIKLYYKKQNIEEEYIKRIENPSTFITDLKINPIKRGNKILDKEYNLFYVNLLEYTLLQEKIMENSKKIISLLNPNKFPQIAIKEIINKILSNELDKTNKIEGIETIKSEIYSSLKDDKKSSKKNNKLEGIVKKYKDIMEKNFKDTQHIDNLSSFRKIYDEMFEGFEKSGNYKLDGKYFRKDTVKVINGLGNTIHIGINGEEAIEKNIEDLIQFMNRKDIPFLIKASISHFFFEYIHPFYDGNGRFGRYLLSLYLARKLDILTAFSVSYSISKNLDDYYKSFVEVEDVNNYGEITFFVENILKTIKSGQEMIIELLNDSVMKFKHSMEILNELTKDLSEKENIMLQIYLQNYLFNDFEEITNVELSYIIGDLTQQTINKYTQELEKKGYLLKIKQRPLTYTLADKITDRL
;
A
#
# COMPACT_ATOMS: atom_id res chain seq x y z
N MET A 1 -13.98 -30.59 20.13
CA MET A 1 -14.10 -29.13 20.35
C MET A 1 -12.69 -28.60 20.55
N LEU A 2 -12.11 -27.90 19.56
CA LEU A 2 -10.88 -27.16 19.83
C LEU A 2 -11.26 -25.97 20.72
N ASN A 3 -10.64 -25.85 21.90
CA ASN A 3 -10.73 -24.62 22.67
C ASN A 3 -10.22 -23.48 21.78
N LYS A 4 -11.13 -22.62 21.33
CA LYS A 4 -10.80 -21.51 20.43
C LYS A 4 -10.02 -20.48 21.23
N TYR A 5 -8.89 -20.01 20.69
CA TYR A 5 -8.12 -18.93 21.29
C TYR A 5 -8.94 -17.63 21.26
N GLU A 6 -9.26 -17.07 22.42
CA GLU A 6 -10.15 -15.90 22.54
C GLU A 6 -9.39 -14.66 23.05
N ASN A 7 -9.82 -13.47 22.63
CA ASN A 7 -9.26 -12.20 23.09
C ASN A 7 -9.51 -12.01 24.61
N LEU A 8 -8.49 -11.56 25.35
CA LEU A 8 -8.56 -11.35 26.81
C LEU A 8 -9.70 -10.40 27.22
N ILE A 9 -9.99 -9.38 26.41
CA ILE A 9 -11.13 -8.47 26.61
C ILE A 9 -12.47 -9.23 26.52
N LYS A 10 -12.61 -10.18 25.59
CA LYS A 10 -13.82 -11.02 25.49
C LYS A 10 -13.97 -11.91 26.72
N LEU A 11 -12.85 -12.47 27.21
CA LEU A 11 -12.84 -13.29 28.42
C LEU A 11 -13.18 -12.47 29.67
N TYR A 12 -12.73 -11.22 29.73
CA TYR A 12 -13.10 -10.25 30.77
C TYR A 12 -14.61 -10.04 30.83
N TYR A 13 -15.25 -9.77 29.67
CA TYR A 13 -16.71 -9.61 29.61
C TYR A 13 -17.48 -10.90 29.92
N LYS A 14 -16.88 -12.06 29.67
CA LYS A 14 -17.40 -13.38 30.09
C LYS A 14 -17.19 -13.67 31.58
N LYS A 15 -16.60 -12.75 32.34
CA LYS A 15 -16.26 -12.89 33.77
C LYS A 15 -15.30 -14.05 34.07
N GLN A 16 -14.40 -14.36 33.13
CA GLN A 16 -13.33 -15.33 33.36
C GLN A 16 -12.13 -14.67 34.05
N ASN A 17 -11.25 -15.50 34.63
CA ASN A 17 -10.02 -15.03 35.27
C ASN A 17 -8.96 -14.67 34.21
N ILE A 18 -8.99 -13.42 33.74
CA ILE A 18 -8.09 -12.94 32.70
C ILE A 18 -6.63 -12.84 33.12
N GLU A 19 -6.35 -12.69 34.43
CA GLU A 19 -4.98 -12.63 34.94
C GLU A 19 -4.32 -14.01 34.87
N GLU A 20 -5.04 -15.06 35.29
CA GLU A 20 -4.58 -16.43 35.16
C GLU A 20 -4.40 -16.83 33.68
N GLU A 21 -5.31 -16.42 32.81
CA GLU A 21 -5.19 -16.66 31.37
C GLU A 21 -4.01 -15.90 30.74
N TYR A 22 -3.76 -14.66 31.16
CA TYR A 22 -2.60 -13.87 30.74
C TYR A 22 -1.29 -14.56 31.13
N ILE A 23 -1.16 -15.03 32.38
CA ILE A 23 0.02 -15.77 32.85
C ILE A 23 0.23 -17.02 31.99
N LYS A 24 -0.82 -17.81 31.76
CA LYS A 24 -0.77 -19.00 30.88
C LYS A 24 -0.29 -18.67 29.47
N ARG A 25 -0.66 -17.51 28.91
CA ARG A 25 -0.22 -17.06 27.58
C ARG A 25 1.24 -16.64 27.59
N ILE A 26 1.68 -15.85 28.55
CA ILE A 26 3.08 -15.40 28.65
C ILE A 26 4.05 -16.57 28.88
N GLU A 27 3.65 -17.55 29.68
CA GLU A 27 4.45 -18.76 29.95
C GLU A 27 4.39 -19.81 28.84
N ASN A 28 3.54 -19.61 27.82
CA ASN A 28 3.44 -20.54 26.70
C ASN A 28 4.72 -20.50 25.84
N PRO A 29 5.36 -21.65 25.53
CA PRO A 29 6.57 -21.69 24.70
C PRO A 29 6.40 -21.13 23.28
N SER A 30 5.17 -21.01 22.79
CA SER A 30 4.85 -20.42 21.47
C SER A 30 4.70 -18.90 21.53
N THR A 31 4.83 -18.30 22.71
CA THR A 31 4.70 -16.86 22.92
C THR A 31 6.02 -16.15 22.68
N PHE A 32 5.97 -15.16 21.82
CA PHE A 32 7.05 -14.21 21.59
C PHE A 32 6.76 -12.92 22.34
N ILE A 33 7.59 -12.62 23.34
CA ILE A 33 7.52 -11.36 24.09
C ILE A 33 8.53 -10.40 23.47
N THR A 34 8.06 -9.21 23.10
CA THR A 34 8.92 -8.17 22.53
C THR A 34 9.53 -7.29 23.63
N ASP A 35 10.57 -6.54 23.27
CA ASP A 35 11.11 -5.48 24.13
C ASP A 35 10.29 -4.17 24.01
N LEU A 36 9.32 -4.13 23.11
CA LEU A 36 8.45 -2.97 22.88
C LEU A 36 7.38 -2.92 23.96
N LYS A 37 7.21 -1.73 24.56
CA LYS A 37 6.40 -1.53 25.75
C LYS A 37 5.33 -0.49 25.53
N ILE A 38 4.13 -0.75 26.04
CA ILE A 38 3.03 0.21 25.99
C ILE A 38 2.53 0.52 27.39
N ASN A 39 2.06 1.75 27.57
CA ASN A 39 1.21 2.12 28.68
C ASN A 39 -0.24 1.89 28.22
N PRO A 40 -1.02 1.08 28.96
CA PRO A 40 -2.38 0.78 28.57
C PRO A 40 -3.28 2.01 28.68
N ILE A 41 -4.39 1.99 27.96
CA ILE A 41 -5.44 3.01 27.97
C ILE A 41 -6.69 2.45 28.66
N LYS A 42 -7.31 3.28 29.50
CA LYS A 42 -8.63 3.02 30.09
C LYS A 42 -9.49 4.26 29.99
N ARG A 43 -10.66 4.13 29.37
CA ARG A 43 -11.62 5.25 29.16
C ARG A 43 -10.94 6.48 28.52
N GLY A 44 -10.12 6.25 27.50
CA GLY A 44 -9.43 7.31 26.75
C GLY A 44 -8.24 7.95 27.46
N ASN A 45 -7.83 7.45 28.63
CA ASN A 45 -6.66 7.96 29.37
C ASN A 45 -5.56 6.89 29.46
N LYS A 46 -4.32 7.30 29.19
CA LYS A 46 -3.13 6.46 29.34
C LYS A 46 -2.78 6.29 30.83
N ILE A 47 -2.53 5.06 31.26
CA ILE A 47 -2.17 4.70 32.64
C ILE A 47 -0.65 4.63 32.72
N LEU A 48 -0.01 5.69 33.20
CA LEU A 48 1.44 5.88 33.13
C LEU A 48 2.24 5.04 34.14
N ASP A 49 1.61 4.60 35.23
CA ASP A 49 2.21 3.74 36.26
C ASP A 49 2.19 2.24 35.87
N LYS A 50 1.56 1.91 34.73
CA LYS A 50 1.55 0.55 34.18
C LYS A 50 2.24 0.50 32.83
N GLU A 51 2.99 -0.58 32.63
CA GLU A 51 3.69 -0.85 31.39
C GLU A 51 3.56 -2.34 31.05
N TYR A 52 3.25 -2.64 29.80
CA TYR A 52 3.17 -4.01 29.29
C TYR A 52 4.08 -4.18 28.09
N ASN A 53 4.92 -5.21 28.12
CA ASN A 53 5.58 -5.68 26.90
C ASN A 53 4.52 -6.19 25.93
N LEU A 54 4.63 -5.81 24.66
CA LEU A 54 3.82 -6.45 23.63
C LEU A 54 4.23 -7.91 23.53
N PHE A 55 3.24 -8.80 23.48
CA PHE A 55 3.48 -10.23 23.28
C PHE A 55 2.55 -10.81 22.21
N TYR A 56 3.08 -11.73 21.43
CA TYR A 56 2.41 -12.41 20.33
C TYR A 56 2.42 -13.92 20.57
N VAL A 57 1.25 -14.54 20.56
CA VAL A 57 1.15 -16.01 20.65
C VAL A 57 1.07 -16.59 19.25
N ASN A 58 2.03 -17.45 18.88
CA ASN A 58 2.05 -18.05 17.56
C ASN A 58 1.03 -19.18 17.43
N LEU A 59 -0.13 -18.88 16.84
CA LEU A 59 -1.17 -19.86 16.58
C LEU A 59 -0.95 -20.57 15.22
N LEU A 60 -1.38 -21.83 15.13
CA LEU A 60 -1.26 -22.62 13.90
C LEU A 60 -2.01 -21.95 12.73
N GLU A 61 -3.21 -21.43 12.96
CA GLU A 61 -3.97 -20.70 11.94
C GLU A 61 -3.24 -19.48 11.39
N TYR A 62 -2.37 -18.84 12.18
CA TYR A 62 -1.61 -17.67 11.74
C TYR A 62 -0.36 -18.06 10.98
N THR A 63 0.23 -19.22 11.30
CA THR A 63 1.26 -19.84 10.46
C THR A 63 0.69 -20.16 9.08
N LEU A 64 -0.49 -20.81 9.02
CA LEU A 64 -1.18 -21.10 7.76
C LEU A 64 -1.54 -19.84 6.97
N LEU A 65 -1.93 -18.76 7.68
CA LEU A 65 -2.25 -17.49 7.05
C LEU A 65 -1.01 -16.84 6.41
N GLN A 66 0.15 -16.89 7.07
CA GLN A 66 1.41 -16.43 6.50
C GLN A 66 1.82 -17.25 5.27
N GLU A 67 1.71 -18.58 5.33
CA GLU A 67 1.95 -19.45 4.16
C GLU A 67 1.05 -19.06 2.99
N LYS A 68 -0.25 -18.84 3.26
CA LYS A 68 -1.19 -18.44 2.23
C LYS A 68 -0.85 -17.10 1.58
N ILE A 69 -0.39 -16.13 2.35
CA ILE A 69 0.06 -14.82 1.85
C ILE A 69 1.27 -14.99 0.92
N MET A 70 2.22 -15.86 1.29
CA MET A 70 3.39 -16.16 0.47
C MET A 70 3.01 -16.88 -0.84
N GLU A 71 2.07 -17.84 -0.78
CA GLU A 71 1.54 -18.52 -1.98
C GLU A 71 0.83 -17.55 -2.92
N ASN A 72 -0.06 -16.71 -2.38
CA ASN A 72 -0.79 -15.71 -3.14
C ASN A 72 0.17 -14.74 -3.83
N SER A 73 1.23 -14.32 -3.13
CA SER A 73 2.26 -13.46 -3.71
C SER A 73 2.97 -14.12 -4.90
N LYS A 74 3.36 -15.40 -4.78
CA LYS A 74 3.92 -16.17 -5.90
C LYS A 74 2.93 -16.29 -7.07
N LYS A 75 1.63 -16.45 -6.79
CA LYS A 75 0.58 -16.49 -7.81
C LYS A 75 0.45 -15.15 -8.54
N ILE A 76 0.47 -14.02 -7.82
CA ILE A 76 0.46 -12.68 -8.40
C ILE A 76 1.65 -12.49 -9.33
N ILE A 77 2.86 -12.85 -8.89
CA ILE A 77 4.08 -12.79 -9.73
C ILE A 77 3.92 -13.63 -11.01
N SER A 78 3.33 -14.82 -10.90
CA SER A 78 3.08 -15.70 -12.06
C SER A 78 2.10 -15.11 -13.07
N LEU A 79 1.07 -14.40 -12.58
CA LEU A 79 0.07 -13.73 -13.42
C LEU A 79 0.64 -12.47 -14.12
N LEU A 80 1.57 -11.78 -13.46
CA LEU A 80 2.31 -10.64 -14.02
C LEU A 80 3.50 -11.05 -14.91
N ASN A 81 3.61 -12.33 -15.30
CA ASN A 81 4.70 -12.77 -16.16
C ASN A 81 4.54 -12.16 -17.57
N PRO A 82 5.55 -11.42 -18.09
CA PRO A 82 5.50 -10.81 -19.43
C PRO A 82 5.23 -11.80 -20.58
N ASN A 83 5.58 -13.08 -20.40
CA ASN A 83 5.31 -14.12 -21.39
C ASN A 83 3.83 -14.54 -21.44
N LYS A 84 3.04 -14.18 -20.41
CA LYS A 84 1.61 -14.51 -20.29
C LYS A 84 0.71 -13.30 -20.39
N PHE A 85 1.20 -12.13 -19.98
CA PHE A 85 0.44 -10.90 -19.92
C PHE A 85 1.35 -9.72 -20.31
N PRO A 86 0.93 -8.84 -21.22
CA PRO A 86 1.87 -7.95 -21.87
C PRO A 86 2.33 -6.80 -20.95
N GLN A 87 3.57 -6.35 -21.15
CA GLN A 87 4.24 -5.43 -20.22
C GLN A 87 3.54 -4.07 -20.06
N ILE A 88 2.91 -3.56 -21.13
CA ILE A 88 2.17 -2.28 -21.06
C ILE A 88 0.96 -2.45 -20.14
N ALA A 89 0.18 -3.52 -20.32
CA ALA A 89 -0.95 -3.83 -19.45
C ALA A 89 -0.50 -4.01 -17.98
N ILE A 90 0.61 -4.72 -17.74
CA ILE A 90 1.20 -4.86 -16.40
C ILE A 90 1.48 -3.48 -15.78
N LYS A 91 2.15 -2.59 -16.52
CA LYS A 91 2.48 -1.24 -16.04
C LYS A 91 1.21 -0.45 -15.70
N GLU A 92 0.17 -0.54 -16.54
CA GLU A 92 -1.09 0.18 -16.28
C GLU A 92 -1.85 -0.37 -15.08
N ILE A 93 -1.87 -1.69 -14.88
CA ILE A 93 -2.46 -2.29 -13.68
C ILE A 93 -1.70 -1.85 -12.42
N ILE A 94 -0.36 -1.84 -12.45
CA ILE A 94 0.45 -1.35 -11.32
C ILE A 94 0.10 0.11 -11.01
N ASN A 95 0.08 0.98 -12.02
CA ASN A 95 -0.27 2.39 -11.84
C ASN A 95 -1.69 2.58 -11.30
N LYS A 96 -2.66 1.79 -11.77
CA LYS A 96 -4.05 1.84 -11.31
C LYS A 96 -4.18 1.42 -9.85
N ILE A 97 -3.49 0.34 -9.46
CA ILE A 97 -3.48 -0.15 -8.08
C ILE A 97 -2.78 0.86 -7.17
N LEU A 98 -1.62 1.37 -7.57
CA LEU A 98 -0.90 2.38 -6.79
C LEU A 98 -1.66 3.70 -6.67
N SER A 99 -2.29 4.18 -7.74
CA SER A 99 -3.18 5.35 -7.69
C SER A 99 -4.32 5.14 -6.69
N ASN A 100 -4.88 3.93 -6.63
CA ASN A 100 -5.91 3.58 -5.66
C ASN A 100 -5.38 3.54 -4.22
N GLU A 101 -4.18 2.99 -4.00
CA GLU A 101 -3.52 3.00 -2.69
C GLU A 101 -3.32 4.42 -2.17
N LEU A 102 -2.82 5.31 -3.03
CA LEU A 102 -2.59 6.70 -2.72
C LEU A 102 -3.90 7.49 -2.48
N ASP A 103 -4.95 7.25 -3.26
CA ASP A 103 -6.29 7.80 -3.00
C ASP A 103 -6.80 7.37 -1.61
N LYS A 104 -6.71 6.07 -1.30
CA LYS A 104 -7.25 5.51 -0.06
C LYS A 104 -6.46 5.92 1.18
N THR A 105 -5.14 5.92 1.12
CA THR A 105 -4.33 6.35 2.27
C THR A 105 -4.58 7.81 2.63
N ASN A 106 -4.90 8.67 1.66
CA ASN A 106 -5.25 10.07 1.92
C ASN A 106 -6.68 10.22 2.45
N LYS A 107 -7.65 9.51 1.85
CA LYS A 107 -9.06 9.56 2.30
C LYS A 107 -9.27 9.04 3.72
N ILE A 108 -8.50 8.04 4.13
CA ILE A 108 -8.51 7.56 5.53
C ILE A 108 -8.16 8.70 6.50
N GLU A 109 -7.26 9.61 6.11
CA GLU A 109 -6.87 10.78 6.91
C GLU A 109 -7.74 12.02 6.61
N GLY A 110 -8.87 11.87 5.91
CA GLY A 110 -9.76 12.97 5.53
C GLY A 110 -9.20 13.94 4.49
N ILE A 111 -8.15 13.55 3.75
CA ILE A 111 -7.57 14.35 2.67
C ILE A 111 -8.22 13.97 1.36
N GLU A 112 -8.96 14.92 0.77
CA GLU A 112 -9.55 14.77 -0.56
C GLU A 112 -8.48 14.77 -1.64
N THR A 113 -8.60 13.85 -2.59
CA THR A 113 -7.68 13.71 -3.72
C THR A 113 -8.42 13.36 -5.00
N ILE A 114 -7.83 13.72 -6.14
CA ILE A 114 -8.35 13.38 -7.46
C ILE A 114 -7.51 12.23 -8.02
N LYS A 115 -8.13 11.06 -8.15
CA LYS A 115 -7.44 9.82 -8.55
C LYS A 115 -6.72 9.93 -9.90
N SER A 116 -7.30 10.66 -10.87
CA SER A 116 -6.68 10.90 -12.18
C SER A 116 -5.42 11.76 -12.08
N GLU A 117 -5.38 12.76 -11.20
CA GLU A 117 -4.16 13.58 -10.99
C GLU A 117 -3.03 12.75 -10.36
N ILE A 118 -3.36 11.89 -9.40
CA ILE A 118 -2.40 10.93 -8.84
C ILE A 118 -1.89 10.01 -9.94
N TYR A 119 -2.78 9.46 -10.76
CA TYR A 119 -2.41 8.53 -11.82
C TYR A 119 -1.49 9.20 -12.87
N SER A 120 -1.79 10.40 -13.34
CA SER A 120 -0.91 11.13 -14.28
C SER A 120 0.46 11.42 -13.66
N SER A 121 0.51 11.77 -12.35
CA SER A 121 1.78 11.98 -11.64
C SER A 121 2.66 10.72 -11.56
N LEU A 122 2.06 9.52 -11.66
CA LEU A 122 2.79 8.26 -11.69
C LEU A 122 3.52 8.02 -13.03
N LYS A 123 3.00 8.56 -14.14
CA LYS A 123 3.56 8.35 -15.49
C LYS A 123 4.61 9.38 -15.89
N ASP A 124 4.51 10.60 -15.39
CA ASP A 124 5.48 11.65 -15.69
C ASP A 124 6.83 11.38 -14.98
N ASP A 125 7.87 11.04 -15.76
CA ASP A 125 9.28 11.07 -15.33
C ASP A 125 9.86 12.48 -15.44
N LYS A 126 9.20 13.35 -16.21
CA LYS A 126 9.56 14.76 -16.30
C LYS A 126 9.09 15.42 -15.01
N LYS A 127 9.99 16.18 -14.38
CA LYS A 127 9.66 17.21 -13.37
C LYS A 127 8.58 18.12 -13.94
N SER A 128 7.31 17.73 -13.84
CA SER A 128 6.20 18.59 -14.20
C SER A 128 6.19 19.65 -13.13
N SER A 129 6.71 20.82 -13.51
CA SER A 129 6.83 22.03 -12.73
C SER A 129 5.47 22.67 -12.43
N LYS A 130 4.45 21.85 -12.13
CA LYS A 130 3.23 22.31 -11.50
C LYS A 130 3.51 22.50 -10.01
N LYS A 131 3.93 23.72 -9.69
CA LYS A 131 3.99 24.29 -8.34
C LYS A 131 2.79 23.81 -7.50
N ASN A 132 3.08 23.17 -6.37
CA ASN A 132 2.18 22.86 -5.25
C ASN A 132 1.31 21.58 -5.32
N ASN A 133 1.77 20.45 -5.89
CA ASN A 133 1.13 19.18 -5.53
C ASN A 133 1.65 18.70 -4.15
N LYS A 134 0.83 18.82 -3.11
CA LYS A 134 1.20 18.38 -1.75
C LYS A 134 1.62 16.91 -1.70
N LEU A 135 1.13 16.07 -2.63
CA LEU A 135 1.36 14.64 -2.65
C LEU A 135 2.66 14.21 -3.35
N GLU A 136 3.44 15.14 -3.92
CA GLU A 136 4.63 14.80 -4.73
C GLU A 136 5.63 13.92 -3.96
N GLY A 137 5.93 14.25 -2.69
CA GLY A 137 6.82 13.46 -1.83
C GLY A 137 6.27 12.05 -1.59
N ILE A 138 4.97 11.93 -1.30
CA ILE A 138 4.29 10.63 -1.12
C ILE A 138 4.37 9.79 -2.39
N VAL A 139 4.02 10.36 -3.54
CA VAL A 139 4.07 9.70 -4.85
C VAL A 139 5.49 9.20 -5.13
N LYS A 140 6.50 10.05 -4.92
CA LYS A 140 7.92 9.71 -5.10
C LYS A 140 8.31 8.51 -4.24
N LYS A 141 7.94 8.50 -2.96
CA LYS A 141 8.28 7.41 -2.04
C LYS A 141 7.68 6.05 -2.44
N TYR A 142 6.48 6.05 -3.01
CA TYR A 142 5.89 4.82 -3.55
C TYR A 142 6.47 4.44 -4.93
N LYS A 143 6.88 5.41 -5.77
CA LYS A 143 7.66 5.13 -6.99
C LYS A 143 9.01 4.47 -6.65
N ASP A 144 9.70 4.93 -5.61
CA ASP A 144 10.93 4.29 -5.13
C ASP A 144 10.70 2.81 -4.79
N ILE A 145 9.56 2.47 -4.17
CA ILE A 145 9.16 1.08 -3.92
C ILE A 145 8.93 0.32 -5.25
N MET A 146 8.20 0.93 -6.19
CA MET A 146 7.91 0.36 -7.52
C MET A 146 9.18 0.01 -8.29
N GLU A 147 10.17 0.90 -8.23
CA GLU A 147 11.48 0.76 -8.91
C GLU A 147 12.48 -0.10 -8.13
N LYS A 148 12.08 -0.61 -6.95
CA LYS A 148 12.96 -1.32 -5.99
C LYS A 148 14.18 -0.47 -5.58
N ASN A 149 14.04 0.85 -5.60
CA ASN A 149 15.05 1.79 -5.13
C ASN A 149 14.95 1.96 -3.62
N PHE A 150 15.64 1.09 -2.88
CA PHE A 150 15.64 1.14 -1.42
C PHE A 150 16.81 1.93 -0.83
N LYS A 151 17.59 2.69 -1.59
CA LYS A 151 18.84 3.31 -1.09
C LYS A 151 18.68 4.08 0.23
N ASP A 152 17.66 4.92 0.33
CA ASP A 152 17.38 5.73 1.54
C ASP A 152 16.63 4.98 2.65
N THR A 153 16.12 3.78 2.36
CA THR A 153 15.32 3.01 3.30
C THR A 153 15.91 1.65 3.65
N GLN A 154 16.95 1.21 2.95
CA GLN A 154 17.57 -0.11 3.05
C GLN A 154 17.90 -0.46 4.50
N HIS A 155 18.37 0.56 5.21
CA HIS A 155 18.70 0.51 6.62
C HIS A 155 18.20 1.78 7.31
N ILE A 156 17.05 1.66 7.98
CA ILE A 156 16.59 2.68 8.93
C ILE A 156 17.27 2.35 10.24
N ASP A 157 18.41 3.00 10.51
CA ASP A 157 19.30 2.63 11.62
C ASP A 157 19.30 3.64 12.77
N ASN A 158 18.75 4.84 12.57
CA ASN A 158 18.73 5.89 13.58
C ASN A 158 17.61 6.90 13.36
N LEU A 159 17.41 7.78 14.33
CA LEU A 159 16.36 8.80 14.31
C LEU A 159 16.49 9.78 13.15
N SER A 160 17.71 10.11 12.73
CA SER A 160 17.96 11.05 11.63
C SER A 160 17.51 10.47 10.29
N SER A 161 17.86 9.21 10.00
CA SER A 161 17.39 8.54 8.78
C SER A 161 15.87 8.32 8.80
N PHE A 162 15.30 7.98 9.96
CA PHE A 162 13.85 7.89 10.14
C PHE A 162 13.15 9.22 9.81
N ARG A 163 13.65 10.31 10.40
CA ARG A 163 13.13 11.66 10.19
C ARG A 163 13.26 12.11 8.74
N LYS A 164 14.39 11.86 8.09
CA LYS A 164 14.62 12.19 6.68
C LYS A 164 13.53 11.60 5.77
N ILE A 165 13.13 10.34 6.00
CA ILE A 165 12.10 9.69 5.19
C ILE A 165 10.75 10.41 5.35
N TYR A 166 10.40 10.82 6.58
CA TYR A 166 9.18 11.58 6.85
C TYR A 166 9.22 12.95 6.17
N ASP A 167 10.31 13.71 6.32
CA ASP A 167 10.45 15.04 5.71
C ASP A 167 10.33 14.96 4.18
N GLU A 168 11.02 14.01 3.54
CA GLU A 168 10.94 13.83 2.08
C GLU A 168 9.55 13.38 1.61
N MET A 169 8.80 12.66 2.45
CA MET A 169 7.44 12.22 2.13
C MET A 169 6.44 13.39 2.22
N PHE A 170 6.64 14.31 3.16
CA PHE A 170 5.69 15.38 3.48
C PHE A 170 6.20 16.81 3.18
N GLU A 171 7.29 16.98 2.43
CA GLU A 171 7.84 18.28 2.01
C GLU A 171 6.76 19.20 1.39
N GLY A 172 5.87 18.63 0.57
CA GLY A 172 4.75 19.35 -0.05
C GLY A 172 3.68 19.85 0.95
N PHE A 173 3.68 19.34 2.19
CA PHE A 173 2.73 19.68 3.24
C PHE A 173 3.27 20.70 4.25
N GLU A 174 4.56 21.05 4.23
CA GLU A 174 5.20 21.94 5.22
C GLU A 174 4.49 23.28 5.42
N LYS A 175 3.92 23.84 4.33
CA LYS A 175 3.13 25.09 4.37
C LYS A 175 1.82 24.97 5.17
N SER A 176 1.38 23.76 5.51
CA SER A 176 0.12 23.50 6.21
C SER A 176 0.21 23.64 7.73
N GLY A 177 1.35 24.09 8.28
CA GLY A 177 1.55 24.37 9.72
C GLY A 177 1.65 23.11 10.58
N ASN A 178 0.69 22.20 10.46
CA ASN A 178 0.56 20.96 11.24
C ASN A 178 1.64 19.91 10.95
N TYR A 179 2.46 20.09 9.91
CA TYR A 179 3.59 19.18 9.59
C TYR A 179 4.92 19.70 10.12
N LYS A 180 4.95 20.98 10.55
CA LYS A 180 6.15 21.59 11.09
C LYS A 180 6.35 21.11 12.52
N LEU A 181 7.47 20.45 12.77
CA LEU A 181 7.85 19.98 14.10
C LEU A 181 8.60 21.08 14.86
N ASP A 182 8.52 21.04 16.18
CA ASP A 182 9.11 21.96 17.14
C ASP A 182 10.27 21.36 17.94
N GLY A 183 10.46 20.04 17.83
CA GLY A 183 11.62 19.30 18.31
C GLY A 183 12.74 19.14 17.27
N LYS A 184 13.82 18.50 17.72
CA LYS A 184 14.94 18.08 16.90
C LYS A 184 14.52 17.07 15.83
N TYR A 185 13.83 16.00 16.23
CA TYR A 185 13.34 14.96 15.35
C TYR A 185 11.82 14.84 15.38
N PHE A 186 11.17 15.06 16.52
CA PHE A 186 9.75 14.75 16.71
C PHE A 186 8.97 15.92 17.31
N ARG A 187 7.65 15.75 17.47
CA ARG A 187 6.82 16.72 18.20
C ARG A 187 7.18 16.75 19.68
N LYS A 188 7.00 17.90 20.33
CA LYS A 188 7.13 18.02 21.79
C LYS A 188 5.81 17.83 22.52
N ASP A 189 4.73 18.40 21.98
CA ASP A 189 3.41 18.37 22.63
C ASP A 189 2.64 17.09 22.33
N THR A 190 1.68 16.75 23.22
CA THR A 190 0.82 15.57 23.08
C THR A 190 -0.15 15.70 21.92
N VAL A 191 -0.27 14.63 21.12
CA VAL A 191 -1.32 14.47 20.10
C VAL A 191 -2.30 13.39 20.53
N LYS A 192 -3.59 13.61 20.22
CA LYS A 192 -4.68 12.67 20.48
C LYS A 192 -5.36 12.29 19.18
N VAL A 193 -5.71 11.02 19.05
CA VAL A 193 -6.60 10.55 17.98
C VAL A 193 -8.02 10.55 18.54
N ILE A 194 -8.93 11.18 17.81
CA ILE A 194 -10.32 11.39 18.21
C ILE A 194 -11.21 10.71 17.18
N ASN A 195 -12.22 9.97 17.62
CA ASN A 195 -13.19 9.36 16.72
C ASN A 195 -14.27 10.36 16.27
N GLY A 196 -15.14 9.97 15.32
CA GLY A 196 -16.21 10.83 14.80
C GLY A 196 -17.23 11.33 15.84
N LEU A 197 -17.24 10.76 17.05
CA LEU A 197 -18.09 11.18 18.17
C LEU A 197 -17.39 12.18 19.13
N GLY A 198 -16.14 12.55 18.84
CA GLY A 198 -15.35 13.44 19.70
C GLY A 198 -14.65 12.76 20.87
N ASN A 199 -14.71 11.43 20.98
CA ASN A 199 -14.03 10.69 22.05
C ASN A 199 -12.57 10.46 21.69
N THR A 200 -11.67 10.71 22.66
CA THR A 200 -10.25 10.31 22.54
C THR A 200 -10.16 8.79 22.53
N ILE A 201 -9.68 8.23 21.41
CA ILE A 201 -9.46 6.80 21.26
C ILE A 201 -8.00 6.40 21.49
N HIS A 202 -7.06 7.32 21.24
CA HIS A 202 -5.64 7.11 21.48
C HIS A 202 -4.96 8.42 21.90
N ILE A 203 -3.93 8.30 22.73
CA ILE A 203 -3.04 9.40 23.13
C ILE A 203 -1.61 8.96 22.82
N GLY A 204 -0.91 9.70 21.97
CA GLY A 204 0.47 9.40 21.61
C GLY A 204 1.44 9.50 22.79
N ILE A 205 2.70 9.11 22.59
CA ILE A 205 3.74 9.31 23.60
C ILE A 205 3.99 10.82 23.77
N ASN A 206 4.13 11.28 25.02
CA ASN A 206 4.32 12.70 25.34
C ASN A 206 5.80 13.01 25.57
N GLY A 207 6.27 14.13 25.02
CA GLY A 207 7.65 14.58 25.14
C GLY A 207 8.58 13.95 24.10
N GLU A 208 9.40 14.80 23.47
CA GLU A 208 10.32 14.39 22.41
C GLU A 208 11.29 13.28 22.86
N GLU A 209 11.93 13.40 24.03
CA GLU A 209 12.87 12.39 24.54
C GLU A 209 12.24 11.00 24.68
N ALA A 210 10.98 10.94 25.14
CA ALA A 210 10.27 9.68 25.24
C ALA A 210 9.91 9.10 23.87
N ILE A 211 9.55 9.96 22.91
CA ILE A 211 9.31 9.56 21.51
C ILE A 211 10.61 9.03 20.88
N GLU A 212 11.73 9.74 21.06
CA GLU A 212 13.06 9.34 20.57
C GLU A 212 13.41 7.93 21.04
N LYS A 213 13.31 7.67 22.35
CA LYS A 213 13.56 6.34 22.92
C LYS A 213 12.68 5.26 22.30
N ASN A 214 11.37 5.50 22.19
CA ASN A 214 10.46 4.49 21.63
C ASN A 214 10.70 4.26 20.13
N ILE A 215 11.10 5.28 19.37
CA ILE A 215 11.46 5.10 17.96
C ILE A 215 12.80 4.38 17.82
N GLU A 216 13.77 4.57 18.73
CA GLU A 216 14.99 3.77 18.78
C GLU A 216 14.68 2.28 19.06
N ASP A 217 13.81 1.99 20.03
CA ASP A 217 13.33 0.63 20.32
C ASP A 217 12.62 0.02 19.10
N LEU A 218 11.77 0.81 18.43
CA LEU A 218 11.11 0.41 17.17
C LEU A 218 12.13 0.10 16.07
N ILE A 219 13.14 0.95 15.87
CA ILE A 219 14.19 0.77 14.87
C ILE A 219 14.99 -0.51 15.16
N GLN A 220 15.34 -0.76 16.41
CA GLN A 220 16.03 -1.99 16.81
C GLN A 220 15.16 -3.22 16.49
N PHE A 221 13.88 -3.19 16.85
CA PHE A 221 12.93 -4.26 16.56
C PHE A 221 12.76 -4.49 15.05
N MET A 222 12.61 -3.42 14.27
CA MET A 222 12.47 -3.42 12.81
C MET A 222 13.63 -4.14 12.12
N ASN A 223 14.85 -4.04 12.67
CA ASN A 223 16.07 -4.61 12.13
C ASN A 223 16.37 -6.06 12.60
N ARG A 224 15.59 -6.61 13.54
CA ARG A 224 15.71 -8.02 13.97
C ARG A 224 15.52 -9.00 12.81
N LYS A 225 16.27 -10.10 12.79
CA LYS A 225 16.24 -11.12 11.72
C LYS A 225 15.62 -12.45 12.15
N ASP A 226 15.33 -12.60 13.43
CA ASP A 226 14.84 -13.81 14.08
C ASP A 226 13.30 -13.87 14.20
N ILE A 227 12.60 -12.86 13.67
CA ILE A 227 11.13 -12.76 13.71
C ILE A 227 10.58 -12.95 12.29
N PRO A 228 9.53 -13.78 12.10
CA PRO A 228 8.85 -13.90 10.81
C PRO A 228 8.43 -12.53 10.27
N PHE A 229 8.72 -12.31 8.98
CA PHE A 229 8.67 -10.99 8.37
C PHE A 229 7.29 -10.31 8.47
N LEU A 230 6.20 -11.04 8.24
CA LEU A 230 4.84 -10.48 8.30
C LEU A 230 4.41 -10.12 9.73
N ILE A 231 4.83 -10.92 10.71
CA ILE A 231 4.60 -10.65 12.14
C ILE A 231 5.35 -9.38 12.55
N LYS A 232 6.64 -9.30 12.19
CA LYS A 232 7.46 -8.11 12.46
C LYS A 232 6.88 -6.84 11.81
N ALA A 233 6.44 -6.92 10.55
CA ALA A 233 5.82 -5.79 9.86
C ALA A 233 4.54 -5.31 10.57
N SER A 234 3.69 -6.25 11.00
CA SER A 234 2.44 -5.95 11.72
C SER A 234 2.72 -5.29 13.08
N ILE A 235 3.62 -5.87 13.88
CA ILE A 235 3.99 -5.31 15.20
C ILE A 235 4.64 -3.93 15.05
N SER A 236 5.52 -3.75 14.06
CA SER A 236 6.16 -2.45 13.79
C SER A 236 5.12 -1.39 13.40
N HIS A 237 4.12 -1.77 12.59
CA HIS A 237 3.03 -0.87 12.21
C HIS A 237 2.20 -0.44 13.43
N PHE A 238 1.81 -1.39 14.29
CA PHE A 238 1.12 -1.07 15.54
C PHE A 238 1.93 -0.09 16.40
N PHE A 239 3.18 -0.44 16.66
CA PHE A 239 3.98 0.29 17.63
C PHE A 239 4.32 1.71 17.14
N PHE A 240 4.54 1.89 15.84
CA PHE A 240 4.69 3.21 15.25
C PHE A 240 3.45 4.09 15.47
N GLU A 241 2.25 3.58 15.18
CA GLU A 241 0.99 4.33 15.37
C GLU A 241 0.73 4.61 16.84
N TYR A 242 1.11 3.70 17.75
CA TYR A 242 1.03 3.88 19.21
C TYR A 242 1.95 5.00 19.72
N ILE A 243 3.16 5.13 19.15
CA ILE A 243 4.07 6.23 19.49
C ILE A 243 3.47 7.57 19.01
N HIS A 244 2.94 7.57 17.79
CA HIS A 244 2.35 8.72 17.11
C HIS A 244 3.32 9.93 17.06
N PRO A 245 4.53 9.79 16.50
CA PRO A 245 5.66 10.70 16.75
C PRO A 245 5.57 12.09 16.09
N PHE A 246 4.62 12.31 15.18
CA PHE A 246 4.47 13.57 14.44
C PHE A 246 3.15 14.28 14.75
N TYR A 247 3.06 15.57 14.41
CA TYR A 247 1.82 16.34 14.56
C TYR A 247 0.75 15.96 13.53
N ASP A 248 1.14 15.52 12.34
CA ASP A 248 0.28 15.03 11.26
C ASP A 248 1.04 13.98 10.45
N GLY A 249 0.38 13.26 9.56
CA GLY A 249 1.00 12.31 8.63
C GLY A 249 1.30 10.93 9.22
N ASN A 250 1.08 10.70 10.53
CA ASN A 250 1.36 9.42 11.19
C ASN A 250 0.71 8.24 10.44
N GLY A 251 -0.61 8.21 10.28
CA GLY A 251 -1.29 7.10 9.61
C GLY A 251 -0.80 6.82 8.18
N ARG A 252 -0.54 7.88 7.39
CA ARG A 252 0.02 7.76 6.03
C ARG A 252 1.45 7.21 6.06
N PHE A 253 2.27 7.68 6.99
CA PHE A 253 3.66 7.22 7.15
C PHE A 253 3.71 5.77 7.63
N GLY A 254 2.89 5.39 8.61
CA GLY A 254 2.80 4.02 9.12
C GLY A 254 2.36 3.03 8.06
N ARG A 255 1.37 3.39 7.23
CA ARG A 255 0.97 2.57 6.07
C ARG A 255 2.04 2.52 4.99
N TYR A 256 2.76 3.61 4.74
CA TYR A 256 3.93 3.60 3.86
C TYR A 256 5.03 2.65 4.37
N LEU A 257 5.37 2.70 5.65
CA LEU A 257 6.34 1.77 6.25
C LEU A 257 5.88 0.31 6.12
N LEU A 258 4.59 0.03 6.32
CA LEU A 258 4.03 -1.31 6.10
C LEU A 258 4.16 -1.74 4.62
N SER A 259 3.76 -0.90 3.67
CA SER A 259 3.93 -1.15 2.23
C SER A 259 5.40 -1.39 1.85
N LEU A 260 6.31 -0.56 2.35
CA LEU A 260 7.75 -0.68 2.14
C LEU A 260 8.27 -2.02 2.66
N TYR A 261 7.84 -2.46 3.85
CA TYR A 261 8.17 -3.77 4.36
C TYR A 261 7.72 -4.84 3.38
N LEU A 262 6.43 -4.86 3.04
CA LEU A 262 5.83 -5.91 2.20
C LEU A 262 6.55 -6.03 0.85
N ALA A 263 6.88 -4.90 0.21
CA ALA A 263 7.57 -4.88 -1.08
C ALA A 263 8.98 -5.51 -1.07
N ARG A 264 9.60 -5.68 0.10
CA ARG A 264 10.92 -6.33 0.22
C ARG A 264 10.86 -7.86 0.12
N LYS A 265 9.71 -8.46 0.41
CA LYS A 265 9.56 -9.92 0.54
C LYS A 265 8.40 -10.50 -0.27
N LEU A 266 7.43 -9.67 -0.62
CA LEU A 266 6.28 -10.01 -1.46
C LEU A 266 6.37 -9.29 -2.80
N ASP A 267 5.38 -9.53 -3.65
CA ASP A 267 5.13 -8.79 -4.87
C ASP A 267 4.70 -7.34 -4.59
N ILE A 268 4.91 -6.49 -5.60
CA ILE A 268 4.67 -5.06 -5.50
C ILE A 268 3.18 -4.70 -5.36
N LEU A 269 2.28 -5.50 -5.95
CA LEU A 269 0.85 -5.21 -5.89
C LEU A 269 0.29 -5.45 -4.49
N THR A 270 0.77 -6.47 -3.79
CA THR A 270 0.46 -6.66 -2.37
C THR A 270 0.85 -5.42 -1.56
N ALA A 271 2.05 -4.88 -1.76
CA ALA A 271 2.51 -3.67 -1.08
C ALA A 271 1.65 -2.43 -1.41
N PHE A 272 1.12 -2.35 -2.63
CA PHE A 272 0.24 -1.26 -3.10
C PHE A 272 -1.25 -1.55 -2.90
N SER A 273 -1.61 -2.44 -1.97
CA SER A 273 -3.02 -2.72 -1.66
C SER A 273 -3.35 -2.56 -0.18
N VAL A 274 -2.41 -2.08 0.63
CA VAL A 274 -2.52 -1.97 2.09
C VAL A 274 -3.67 -1.05 2.48
N SER A 275 -3.61 0.22 2.10
CA SER A 275 -4.63 1.22 2.44
C SER A 275 -5.96 0.93 1.76
N TYR A 276 -5.93 0.39 0.53
CA TYR A 276 -7.16 -0.07 -0.12
C TYR A 276 -7.86 -1.17 0.69
N SER A 277 -7.12 -2.19 1.13
CA SER A 277 -7.68 -3.30 1.90
C SER A 277 -8.14 -2.87 3.29
N ILE A 278 -7.37 -1.99 3.96
CA ILE A 278 -7.77 -1.37 5.23
C ILE A 278 -9.08 -0.60 5.06
N SER A 279 -9.23 0.18 3.99
CA SER A 279 -10.44 0.99 3.76
C SER A 279 -11.73 0.17 3.63
N LYS A 280 -11.63 -1.13 3.33
CA LYS A 280 -12.78 -2.04 3.27
C LYS A 280 -13.26 -2.52 4.65
N ASN A 281 -12.37 -2.53 5.63
CA ASN A 281 -12.63 -2.98 7.00
C ASN A 281 -12.08 -1.97 8.03
N LEU A 282 -12.35 -0.68 7.79
CA LEU A 282 -11.74 0.42 8.53
C LEU A 282 -12.06 0.38 10.03
N ASP A 283 -13.28 -0.01 10.38
CA ASP A 283 -13.72 -0.14 11.77
C ASP A 283 -12.94 -1.24 12.50
N ASP A 284 -12.76 -2.40 11.89
CA ASP A 284 -11.99 -3.51 12.47
C ASP A 284 -10.51 -3.15 12.59
N TYR A 285 -9.97 -2.42 11.61
CA TYR A 285 -8.62 -1.87 11.66
C TYR A 285 -8.42 -0.98 12.89
N TYR A 286 -9.22 0.08 13.07
CA TYR A 286 -9.09 0.97 14.23
C TYR A 286 -9.40 0.27 15.56
N LYS A 287 -10.42 -0.60 15.58
CA LYS A 287 -10.78 -1.38 16.76
C LYS A 287 -9.60 -2.23 17.23
N SER A 288 -8.84 -2.84 16.31
CA SER A 288 -7.70 -3.69 16.69
C SER A 288 -6.59 -2.92 17.40
N PHE A 289 -6.40 -1.62 17.16
CA PHE A 289 -5.48 -0.80 17.97
C PHE A 289 -5.99 -0.61 19.40
N VAL A 290 -7.26 -0.23 19.53
CA VAL A 290 -7.91 -0.01 20.83
C VAL A 290 -7.89 -1.28 21.67
N GLU A 291 -8.07 -2.46 21.06
CA GLU A 291 -7.99 -3.74 21.75
C GLU A 291 -6.58 -4.00 22.33
N VAL A 292 -5.51 -3.72 21.59
CA VAL A 292 -4.14 -3.92 22.10
C VAL A 292 -3.86 -3.00 23.29
N GLU A 293 -4.34 -1.76 23.21
CA GLU A 293 -4.14 -0.72 24.22
C GLU A 293 -5.00 -0.90 25.47
N ASP A 294 -6.08 -1.69 25.43
CA ASP A 294 -6.95 -1.86 26.60
C ASP A 294 -6.19 -2.48 27.79
N VAL A 295 -6.38 -1.90 28.97
CA VAL A 295 -5.75 -2.38 30.21
C VAL A 295 -6.02 -3.86 30.52
N ASN A 296 -7.16 -4.40 30.08
CA ASN A 296 -7.52 -5.80 30.31
C ASN A 296 -6.94 -6.75 29.25
N ASN A 297 -6.23 -6.22 28.24
CA ASN A 297 -5.57 -7.00 27.19
C ASN A 297 -4.07 -7.24 27.48
N TYR A 298 -3.49 -6.56 28.48
CA TYR A 298 -2.11 -6.76 28.93
C TYR A 298 -1.05 -6.67 27.81
N GLY A 299 -1.29 -5.89 26.75
CA GLY A 299 -0.38 -5.74 25.62
C GLY A 299 -0.38 -6.91 24.63
N GLU A 300 -1.38 -7.80 24.66
CA GLU A 300 -1.47 -8.88 23.68
C GLU A 300 -1.69 -8.34 22.25
N ILE A 301 -0.74 -8.57 21.35
CA ILE A 301 -0.80 -8.10 19.96
C ILE A 301 -1.26 -9.19 18.97
N THR A 302 -1.50 -10.40 19.44
CA THR A 302 -1.90 -11.60 18.67
C THR A 302 -3.04 -11.32 17.67
N PHE A 303 -4.13 -10.67 18.12
CA PHE A 303 -5.29 -10.40 17.27
C PHE A 303 -5.10 -9.21 16.32
N PHE A 304 -4.26 -8.23 16.68
CA PHE A 304 -3.87 -7.16 15.76
C PHE A 304 -3.08 -7.74 14.58
N VAL A 305 -2.11 -8.61 14.87
CA VAL A 305 -1.34 -9.29 13.83
C VAL A 305 -2.26 -10.12 12.93
N GLU A 306 -3.19 -10.88 13.51
CA GLU A 306 -4.21 -11.60 12.73
C GLU A 306 -4.99 -10.67 11.78
N ASN A 307 -5.43 -9.51 12.28
CA ASN A 307 -6.20 -8.54 11.50
C ASN A 307 -5.40 -8.01 10.31
N ILE A 308 -4.13 -7.65 10.51
CA ILE A 308 -3.25 -7.19 9.43
C ILE A 308 -2.99 -8.31 8.42
N LEU A 309 -2.72 -9.54 8.87
CA LEU A 309 -2.51 -10.67 7.97
C LEU A 309 -3.77 -10.97 7.13
N LYS A 310 -4.96 -10.96 7.74
CA LYS A 310 -6.23 -11.13 7.01
C LYS A 310 -6.47 -10.01 6.00
N THR A 311 -6.16 -8.78 6.38
CA THR A 311 -6.25 -7.60 5.49
C THR A 311 -5.35 -7.77 4.27
N ILE A 312 -4.09 -8.17 4.47
CA ILE A 312 -3.14 -8.45 3.38
C ILE A 312 -3.65 -9.58 2.48
N LYS A 313 -4.07 -10.71 3.06
CA LYS A 313 -4.59 -11.86 2.31
C LYS A 313 -5.80 -11.46 1.46
N SER A 314 -6.76 -10.74 2.03
CA SER A 314 -7.96 -10.29 1.32
C SER A 314 -7.59 -9.36 0.15
N GLY A 315 -6.66 -8.42 0.36
CA GLY A 315 -6.14 -7.58 -0.72
C GLY A 315 -5.51 -8.38 -1.86
N GLN A 316 -4.72 -9.41 -1.53
CA GLN A 316 -4.14 -10.31 -2.52
C GLN A 316 -5.18 -11.11 -3.29
N GLU A 317 -6.23 -11.60 -2.63
CA GLU A 317 -7.31 -12.33 -3.29
C GLU A 317 -8.04 -11.46 -4.31
N MET A 318 -8.31 -10.19 -3.97
CA MET A 318 -8.89 -9.22 -4.90
C MET A 318 -7.95 -8.90 -6.08
N ILE A 319 -6.64 -8.79 -5.84
CA ILE A 319 -5.65 -8.61 -6.92
C ILE A 319 -5.63 -9.82 -7.83
N ILE A 320 -5.64 -11.04 -7.27
CA ILE A 320 -5.62 -12.28 -8.05
C ILE A 320 -6.86 -12.37 -8.94
N GLU A 321 -8.04 -12.03 -8.43
CA GLU A 321 -9.28 -11.95 -9.21
C GLU A 321 -9.14 -10.96 -10.36
N LEU A 322 -8.75 -9.71 -10.07
CA LEU A 322 -8.53 -8.67 -11.07
C LEU A 322 -7.55 -9.11 -12.17
N LEU A 323 -6.45 -9.77 -11.80
CA LEU A 323 -5.44 -10.21 -12.76
C LEU A 323 -5.93 -11.37 -13.63
N ASN A 324 -6.67 -12.33 -13.07
CA ASN A 324 -7.27 -13.40 -13.87
C ASN A 324 -8.24 -12.85 -14.90
N ASP A 325 -9.13 -11.94 -14.47
CA ASP A 325 -10.09 -11.28 -15.36
C ASP A 325 -9.37 -10.48 -16.44
N SER A 326 -8.32 -9.75 -16.08
CA SER A 326 -7.50 -8.98 -17.01
C SER A 326 -6.82 -9.87 -18.06
N VAL A 327 -6.28 -11.03 -17.64
CA VAL A 327 -5.65 -12.00 -18.55
C VAL A 327 -6.69 -12.61 -19.49
N MET A 328 -7.87 -12.99 -18.99
CA MET A 328 -8.94 -13.55 -19.82
C MET A 328 -9.45 -12.51 -20.83
N LYS A 329 -9.74 -11.29 -20.37
CA LYS A 329 -10.17 -10.18 -21.22
C LYS A 329 -9.16 -9.88 -22.32
N PHE A 330 -7.87 -9.84 -21.99
CA PHE A 330 -6.81 -9.62 -22.96
C PHE A 330 -6.75 -10.74 -24.02
N LYS A 331 -6.78 -12.00 -23.60
CA LYS A 331 -6.74 -13.15 -24.54
C LYS A 331 -7.91 -13.11 -25.52
N HIS A 332 -9.12 -12.94 -25.00
CA HIS A 332 -10.32 -12.87 -25.84
C HIS A 332 -10.25 -11.71 -26.84
N SER A 333 -9.89 -10.51 -26.35
CA SER A 333 -9.75 -9.32 -27.18
C SER A 333 -8.68 -9.48 -28.26
N MET A 334 -7.60 -10.21 -27.95
CA MET A 334 -6.50 -10.47 -28.86
C MET A 334 -6.90 -11.45 -29.97
N GLU A 335 -7.71 -12.47 -29.65
CA GLU A 335 -8.29 -13.39 -30.65
C GLU A 335 -9.15 -12.62 -31.67
N ILE A 336 -10.04 -11.76 -31.18
CA ILE A 336 -10.88 -10.89 -32.03
C ILE A 336 -10.02 -9.97 -32.89
N LEU A 337 -9.02 -9.31 -32.29
CA LEU A 337 -8.13 -8.41 -33.02
C LEU A 337 -7.41 -9.15 -34.15
N ASN A 338 -6.80 -10.30 -33.85
CA ASN A 338 -6.08 -11.12 -34.83
C ASN A 338 -6.98 -11.57 -35.99
N GLU A 339 -8.26 -11.83 -35.74
CA GLU A 339 -9.22 -12.16 -36.80
C GLU A 339 -9.54 -10.98 -37.71
N LEU A 340 -9.71 -9.79 -37.13
CA LEU A 340 -10.03 -8.57 -37.88
C LEU A 340 -8.85 -8.03 -38.69
N THR A 341 -7.61 -8.38 -38.32
CA THR A 341 -6.40 -7.77 -38.86
C THR A 341 -5.50 -8.73 -39.65
N LYS A 342 -6.03 -9.89 -40.06
CA LYS A 342 -5.29 -10.92 -40.84
C LYS A 342 -4.59 -10.38 -42.10
N ASP A 343 -5.20 -9.39 -42.76
CA ASP A 343 -4.68 -8.80 -44.00
C ASP A 343 -3.76 -7.59 -43.78
N LEU A 344 -3.50 -7.22 -42.51
CA LEU A 344 -2.62 -6.11 -42.18
C LEU A 344 -1.15 -6.54 -42.11
N SER A 345 -0.26 -5.59 -42.33
CA SER A 345 1.17 -5.82 -42.13
C SER A 345 1.49 -6.09 -40.65
N GLU A 346 2.62 -6.77 -40.40
CA GLU A 346 3.10 -7.05 -39.05
C GLU A 346 3.21 -5.78 -38.19
N LYS A 347 3.72 -4.68 -38.78
CA LYS A 347 3.86 -3.39 -38.08
C LYS A 347 2.52 -2.75 -37.71
N GLU A 348 1.53 -2.84 -38.59
CA GLU A 348 0.17 -2.38 -38.30
C GLU A 348 -0.47 -3.19 -37.17
N ASN A 349 -0.27 -4.51 -37.20
CA ASN A 349 -0.72 -5.42 -36.15
C ASN A 349 -0.11 -5.08 -34.79
N ILE A 350 1.21 -4.90 -34.71
CA ILE A 350 1.90 -4.50 -33.47
C ILE A 350 1.33 -3.19 -32.92
N MET A 351 1.06 -2.19 -33.78
CA MET A 351 0.46 -0.93 -33.33
C MET A 351 -0.94 -1.14 -32.75
N LEU A 352 -1.81 -1.87 -33.45
CA LEU A 352 -3.16 -2.14 -32.97
C LEU A 352 -3.16 -2.94 -31.66
N GLN A 353 -2.21 -3.86 -31.47
CA GLN A 353 -2.05 -4.59 -30.20
C GLN A 353 -1.68 -3.66 -29.04
N ILE A 354 -0.87 -2.63 -29.27
CA ILE A 354 -0.53 -1.62 -28.26
C ILE A 354 -1.75 -0.74 -27.95
N TYR A 355 -2.48 -0.29 -28.98
CA TYR A 355 -3.73 0.45 -28.80
C TYR A 355 -4.79 -0.37 -28.06
N LEU A 356 -4.88 -1.68 -28.33
CA LEU A 356 -5.77 -2.59 -27.61
C LEU A 356 -5.41 -2.68 -26.13
N GLN A 357 -4.13 -2.84 -25.80
CA GLN A 357 -3.70 -2.84 -24.40
C GLN A 357 -4.02 -1.52 -23.69
N ASN A 358 -3.79 -0.40 -24.36
CA ASN A 358 -4.15 0.92 -23.83
C ASN A 358 -5.67 1.02 -23.59
N TYR A 359 -6.48 0.67 -24.59
CA TYR A 359 -7.95 0.69 -24.50
C TYR A 359 -8.50 -0.19 -23.36
N LEU A 360 -7.90 -1.37 -23.15
CA LEU A 360 -8.40 -2.32 -22.16
C LEU A 360 -8.02 -1.97 -20.72
N PHE A 361 -6.87 -1.33 -20.49
CA PHE A 361 -6.24 -1.24 -19.16
C PHE A 361 -5.88 0.16 -18.69
N ASN A 362 -5.88 1.17 -19.56
CA ASN A 362 -5.62 2.55 -19.19
C ASN A 362 -6.94 3.31 -19.01
N ASP A 363 -7.29 3.61 -17.75
CA ASP A 363 -8.58 4.24 -17.41
C ASP A 363 -8.59 5.76 -17.65
N PHE A 364 -7.44 6.42 -17.78
CA PHE A 364 -7.34 7.88 -17.63
C PHE A 364 -6.73 8.61 -18.82
N GLU A 365 -5.95 7.92 -19.65
CA GLU A 365 -5.14 8.57 -20.68
C GLU A 365 -5.12 7.79 -22.00
N GLU A 366 -5.08 8.54 -23.09
CA GLU A 366 -4.89 8.01 -24.43
C GLU A 366 -3.39 7.92 -24.75
N ILE A 367 -3.00 6.96 -25.60
CA ILE A 367 -1.61 6.86 -26.06
C ILE A 367 -1.34 7.83 -27.22
N THR A 368 -0.33 8.68 -27.06
CA THR A 368 0.16 9.55 -28.13
C THR A 368 1.11 8.81 -29.07
N ASN A 369 1.22 9.26 -30.32
CA ASN A 369 2.20 8.69 -31.26
C ASN A 369 3.66 8.90 -30.80
N VAL A 370 3.90 9.93 -29.98
CA VAL A 370 5.21 10.16 -29.36
C VAL A 370 5.53 9.03 -28.39
N GLU A 371 4.62 8.71 -27.47
CA GLU A 371 4.76 7.59 -26.53
C GLU A 371 4.87 6.26 -27.26
N LEU A 372 4.05 6.05 -28.29
CA LEU A 372 4.10 4.86 -29.12
C LEU A 372 5.50 4.66 -29.76
N SER A 373 6.19 5.75 -30.11
CA SER A 373 7.58 5.69 -30.62
C SER A 373 8.59 5.21 -29.59
N TYR A 374 8.42 5.60 -28.32
CA TYR A 374 9.27 5.13 -27.23
C TYR A 374 8.97 3.67 -26.87
N ILE A 375 7.71 3.25 -26.95
CA ILE A 375 7.28 1.88 -26.66
C ILE A 375 7.80 0.91 -27.73
N ILE A 376 7.65 1.27 -29.00
CA ILE A 376 8.07 0.44 -30.13
C ILE A 376 9.60 0.47 -30.27
N GLY A 377 10.24 1.62 -30.08
CA GLY A 377 11.70 1.77 -29.98
C GLY A 377 12.48 1.65 -31.29
N ASP A 378 11.98 0.93 -32.29
CA ASP A 378 12.65 0.70 -33.58
C ASP A 378 12.07 1.55 -34.74
N LEU A 379 11.00 2.31 -34.50
CA LEU A 379 10.36 3.18 -35.50
C LEU A 379 10.48 4.66 -35.14
N THR A 380 10.79 5.49 -36.14
CA THR A 380 10.74 6.94 -35.98
C THR A 380 9.30 7.42 -35.80
N GLN A 381 9.11 8.53 -35.08
CA GLN A 381 7.78 9.14 -34.91
C GLN A 381 7.11 9.44 -36.26
N GLN A 382 7.87 9.84 -37.29
CA GLN A 382 7.35 10.04 -38.65
C GLN A 382 6.78 8.76 -39.25
N THR A 383 7.47 7.63 -39.06
CA THR A 383 7.01 6.32 -39.54
C THR A 383 5.72 5.89 -38.82
N ILE A 384 5.65 6.10 -37.51
CA ILE A 384 4.45 5.82 -36.72
C ILE A 384 3.27 6.70 -37.15
N ASN A 385 3.51 7.98 -37.41
CA ASN A 385 2.49 8.88 -37.94
C ASN A 385 1.94 8.38 -39.27
N LYS A 386 2.80 7.87 -40.16
CA LYS A 386 2.36 7.28 -41.44
C LYS A 386 1.47 6.05 -41.21
N TYR A 387 1.90 5.09 -40.39
CA TYR A 387 1.11 3.88 -40.13
C TYR A 387 -0.22 4.18 -39.44
N THR A 388 -0.24 5.06 -38.45
CA THR A 388 -1.49 5.43 -37.74
C THR A 388 -2.48 6.16 -38.65
N GLN A 389 -2.01 7.01 -39.57
CA GLN A 389 -2.85 7.62 -40.61
C GLN A 389 -3.43 6.57 -41.58
N GLU A 390 -2.64 5.56 -41.97
CA GLU A 390 -3.14 4.48 -42.82
C GLU A 390 -4.16 3.59 -42.08
N LEU A 391 -3.92 3.29 -40.80
CA LEU A 391 -4.87 2.57 -39.95
C LEU A 391 -6.17 3.35 -39.72
N GLU A 392 -6.10 4.68 -39.62
CA GLU A 392 -7.27 5.57 -39.60
C GLU A 392 -8.06 5.48 -40.91
N LYS A 393 -7.40 5.59 -42.08
CA LYS A 393 -8.05 5.44 -43.39
C LYS A 393 -8.71 4.07 -43.57
N LYS A 394 -8.11 3.02 -43.01
CA LYS A 394 -8.64 1.64 -43.02
C LYS A 394 -9.74 1.40 -41.97
N GLY A 395 -10.06 2.41 -41.15
CA GLY A 395 -11.12 2.40 -40.15
C GLY A 395 -10.80 1.60 -38.88
N TYR A 396 -9.52 1.35 -38.57
CA TYR A 396 -9.11 0.65 -37.33
C TYR A 396 -8.80 1.62 -36.19
N LEU A 397 -8.42 2.87 -36.51
CA LEU A 397 -8.14 3.91 -35.53
C LEU A 397 -9.03 5.15 -35.76
N LEU A 398 -9.32 5.86 -34.68
CA LEU A 398 -9.99 7.16 -34.70
C LEU A 398 -9.04 8.22 -34.14
N LYS A 399 -8.83 9.31 -34.89
CA LYS A 399 -8.02 10.45 -34.43
C LYS A 399 -8.80 11.23 -33.37
N ILE A 400 -8.16 11.46 -32.23
CA ILE A 400 -8.75 12.19 -31.10
C ILE A 400 -8.17 13.60 -31.01
N LYS A 401 -6.83 13.71 -31.15
CA LYS A 401 -6.11 14.98 -31.00
C LYS A 401 -5.01 15.11 -32.04
N GLN A 402 -4.74 16.34 -32.46
CA GLN A 402 -3.70 16.65 -33.46
C GLN A 402 -2.35 17.06 -32.83
N ARG A 403 -2.37 17.61 -31.61
CA ARG A 403 -1.18 18.11 -30.89
C ARG A 403 -1.23 17.79 -29.39
N PRO A 404 -0.45 16.81 -28.88
CA PRO A 404 0.25 15.80 -29.66
C PRO A 404 -0.74 14.93 -30.48
N LEU A 405 -0.25 14.26 -31.52
CA LEU A 405 -1.07 13.40 -32.36
C LEU A 405 -1.45 12.12 -31.58
N THR A 406 -2.75 11.87 -31.46
CA THR A 406 -3.32 10.85 -30.57
C THR A 406 -4.48 10.14 -31.26
N TYR A 407 -4.54 8.81 -31.12
CA TYR A 407 -5.60 7.95 -31.66
C TYR A 407 -6.17 7.03 -30.57
N THR A 408 -7.35 6.49 -30.84
CA THR A 408 -7.95 5.34 -30.11
C THR A 408 -8.38 4.27 -31.11
N LEU A 409 -8.72 3.07 -30.63
CA LEU A 409 -9.36 2.05 -31.43
C LEU A 409 -10.73 2.53 -31.95
N ALA A 410 -11.02 2.21 -33.20
CA ALA A 410 -12.31 2.49 -33.81
C ALA A 410 -13.38 1.45 -33.44
N ASP A 411 -14.65 1.84 -33.60
CA ASP A 411 -15.83 0.98 -33.41
C ASP A 411 -15.75 -0.35 -34.14
N LYS A 412 -15.07 -0.37 -35.31
CA LYS A 412 -14.75 -1.59 -36.07
C LYS A 412 -14.13 -2.70 -35.21
N ILE A 413 -13.33 -2.32 -34.21
CA ILE A 413 -12.72 -3.23 -33.24
C ILE A 413 -13.55 -3.24 -31.96
N THR A 414 -13.85 -2.08 -31.37
CA THR A 414 -14.40 -2.00 -30.01
C THR A 414 -15.81 -2.58 -29.87
N ASP A 415 -16.63 -2.56 -30.92
CA ASP A 415 -17.98 -3.15 -30.90
C ASP A 415 -17.97 -4.70 -30.83
N ARG A 416 -16.79 -5.30 -31.06
CA ARG A 416 -16.59 -6.76 -31.07
C ARG A 416 -15.85 -7.28 -29.84
N LEU A 417 -15.31 -6.38 -29.00
CA LEU A 417 -14.62 -6.69 -27.74
C LEU A 417 -15.64 -6.89 -26.60
#